data_AF-W7QBR8-F1
#
_entry.id   AF-W7QBR8-F1
#
_cell.length_a   1.000
_cell.length_b   1.000
_cell.length_c   1.000
_cell.angle_alpha   90.00
_cell.angle_beta   90.00
_cell.angle_gamma   90.00
#
_symmetry.space_group_name_H-M   'P 1'
#
loop_
_entity.id
_entity.type
_entity.pdbx_description
1 polymer ?
#
loop_
_entity_poly.entity_id
_entity_poly.type
_entity_poly.pdbx_seq_one_letter_code
_entity_poly.pdbx_strand_id
1 'polypeptide(L)'
;MKHVRQVSLSILLPLFFLFGCAVSNEDAVLVNAPLNQIENLLEEDKEQVSLAQSKLPKTLAILPFENRTESAGAFEIVRRVIFNHVSSKNYHMLHWQAVDDKLRIASIPLDTAYQMDAASLADILEVDAVLYGSITDFERLFAGVITQIKVGVELTLINRNGEVLWQESDSATSRAGGASVTPVGLLLNAALATMHLKEENLLRAADDVGRELARVMPHPPRLTTKAGPEIKAVVHNGMNKILKYGDILEVGIQGQAGMRAQAVIDGVGSFDLQEVEPGEYIGKIPVSKKANADAVVVEGVLMDENSNISRWISPFGLLTIDNLPPKTPQNLQASSHDQLLKLMWQNTDSDVAEYQVYLLDAINNQKQLVRKTTRKQIEIAGLSNFVEYELEVVAIDAVGNLSEPALINAKPLPDLRFNTLPALESNLPSKIEQPMTMTLANSPYYLRQPMLVSESSALLIEPGVEIIVSKNAHLQIFGQFYVYGDVSRPVVVKGAQTSGFVQFASLQSNKTVELKHLHVKGADVALTIQAGKPHISQCEFVGNRFSALDISGTANVWVEQSKIQGSNTAGVIVSGHAQVTFKQTSFADNQPFHIQSSSIYPVDAKGNFWSPAASQATVLGEVNY
;
A
#
# COMPACT_ATOMS: atom_id res chain seq x y z
N MET A 1 49.22 -17.99 70.51
CA MET A 1 48.36 -17.50 71.59
C MET A 1 46.91 -17.51 71.12
N LYS A 2 46.06 -18.28 71.83
CA LYS A 2 44.59 -18.31 71.85
C LYS A 2 43.86 -18.55 70.51
N HIS A 3 42.87 -19.42 70.38
CA HIS A 3 42.37 -20.61 71.09
C HIS A 3 41.13 -21.02 70.25
N VAL A 4 40.98 -22.32 69.91
CA VAL A 4 39.75 -23.16 70.14
C VAL A 4 38.48 -22.75 69.35
N ARG A 5 37.68 -23.57 68.64
CA ARG A 5 37.41 -25.03 68.46
C ARG A 5 36.54 -25.13 67.17
N GLN A 6 36.74 -26.02 66.18
CA GLN A 6 36.33 -27.45 66.13
C GLN A 6 34.86 -27.65 66.55
N VAL A 7 33.93 -28.26 65.79
CA VAL A 7 33.95 -29.48 64.95
C VAL A 7 32.70 -29.46 64.05
N SER A 8 32.76 -30.01 62.82
CA SER A 8 31.70 -30.89 62.27
C SER A 8 32.24 -31.68 61.09
N LEU A 9 32.01 -32.98 61.16
CA LEU A 9 32.71 -34.07 60.51
C LEU A 9 31.98 -34.51 59.23
N SER A 10 32.76 -34.61 58.15
CA SER A 10 32.70 -35.49 56.97
C SER A 10 31.47 -36.39 56.74
N ILE A 11 30.85 -36.28 55.55
CA ILE A 11 30.46 -37.45 54.73
C ILE A 11 30.86 -37.19 53.27
N LEU A 12 31.52 -38.22 52.73
CA LEU A 12 32.25 -38.34 51.47
C LEU A 12 31.30 -38.56 50.28
N LEU A 13 31.51 -37.85 49.17
CA LEU A 13 30.81 -38.03 47.90
C LEU A 13 31.80 -38.55 46.85
N PRO A 14 31.59 -39.71 46.20
CA PRO A 14 32.26 -40.01 44.94
C PRO A 14 31.31 -39.86 43.76
N LEU A 15 31.72 -38.94 42.90
CA LEU A 15 31.31 -38.73 41.53
C LEU A 15 31.57 -40.02 40.72
N PHE A 16 30.54 -40.57 40.06
CA PHE A 16 30.73 -41.62 39.04
C PHE A 16 30.25 -41.10 37.68
N PHE A 17 31.22 -40.91 36.78
CA PHE A 17 31.02 -40.86 35.34
C PHE A 17 30.61 -42.26 34.85
N LEU A 18 29.55 -42.34 34.04
CA LEU A 18 29.35 -43.46 33.12
C LEU A 18 29.05 -42.90 31.73
N PHE A 19 30.07 -42.96 30.88
CA PHE A 19 29.91 -43.07 29.44
C PHE A 19 29.25 -44.42 29.14
N GLY A 20 28.05 -44.40 28.58
CA GLY A 20 27.41 -45.56 27.96
C GLY A 20 27.30 -45.33 26.46
N CYS A 21 28.16 -46.01 25.69
CA CYS A 21 27.97 -46.20 24.27
C CYS A 21 26.66 -46.98 24.04
N ALA A 22 25.64 -46.36 23.44
CA ALA A 22 24.52 -47.09 22.89
C ALA A 22 24.90 -47.60 21.50
N VAL A 23 25.34 -48.85 21.44
CA VAL A 23 25.43 -49.64 20.21
C VAL A 23 24.01 -50.00 19.80
N SER A 24 23.63 -49.57 18.60
CA SER A 24 22.41 -49.97 17.90
C SER A 24 22.52 -51.44 17.51
N ASN A 25 21.92 -52.33 18.29
CA ASN A 25 21.57 -53.67 17.81
C ASN A 25 20.15 -53.61 17.24
N GLU A 26 20.00 -54.11 16.02
CA GLU A 26 18.73 -54.56 15.46
C GLU A 26 18.10 -55.57 16.43
N ASP A 27 16.77 -55.55 16.56
CA ASP A 27 15.95 -56.31 17.53
C ASP A 27 15.80 -55.70 18.95
N ALA A 28 15.46 -54.42 19.03
CA ALA A 28 14.64 -53.92 20.13
C ALA A 28 13.16 -54.03 19.75
N VAL A 29 12.55 -55.17 20.07
CA VAL A 29 11.10 -55.33 20.11
C VAL A 29 10.56 -54.37 21.17
N LEU A 30 10.17 -53.16 20.75
CA LEU A 30 9.31 -52.29 21.54
C LEU A 30 7.93 -52.96 21.58
N VAL A 31 7.70 -53.72 22.66
CA VAL A 31 6.38 -54.19 23.06
C VAL A 31 5.54 -52.95 23.37
N ASN A 32 4.89 -52.40 22.35
CA ASN A 32 3.88 -51.35 22.48
C ASN A 32 2.61 -51.78 21.75
N ALA A 33 1.87 -52.69 22.37
CA ALA A 33 0.41 -52.77 22.27
C ALA A 33 -0.13 -53.55 23.49
N PRO A 34 -1.28 -53.18 24.07
CA PRO A 34 -1.74 -51.81 24.32
C PRO A 34 -2.42 -51.65 25.71
N LEU A 35 -2.05 -50.61 26.48
CA LEU A 35 -2.84 -50.21 27.66
C LEU A 35 -4.10 -49.41 27.28
N ASN A 36 -4.17 -48.85 26.07
CA ASN A 36 -5.37 -48.21 25.52
C ASN A 36 -6.54 -49.22 25.39
N GLN A 37 -6.26 -50.52 25.23
CA GLN A 37 -7.33 -51.54 25.26
C GLN A 37 -7.93 -51.69 26.65
N ILE A 38 -7.19 -51.45 27.74
CA ILE A 38 -7.70 -51.67 29.10
C ILE A 38 -8.66 -50.56 29.52
N GLU A 39 -8.47 -49.33 29.04
CA GLU A 39 -9.38 -48.20 29.25
C GLU A 39 -10.65 -48.35 28.39
N ASN A 40 -10.51 -48.74 27.11
CA ASN A 40 -11.64 -49.09 26.24
C ASN A 40 -12.42 -50.35 26.67
N LEU A 41 -11.81 -51.25 27.47
CA LEU A 41 -12.48 -52.44 28.02
C LEU A 41 -13.37 -52.11 29.23
N LEU A 42 -13.34 -50.87 29.74
CA LEU A 42 -14.12 -50.40 30.89
C LEU A 42 -15.23 -49.41 30.50
N GLU A 43 -15.29 -48.98 29.24
CA GLU A 43 -16.37 -48.15 28.72
C GLU A 43 -17.57 -49.01 28.31
N GLU A 44 -18.75 -48.71 28.84
CA GLU A 44 -20.00 -49.29 28.35
C GLU A 44 -20.25 -48.80 26.92
N ASP A 45 -20.58 -49.72 25.99
CA ASP A 45 -20.95 -49.36 24.63
C ASP A 45 -22.18 -48.43 24.66
N LYS A 46 -21.97 -47.15 24.37
CA LYS A 46 -23.04 -46.14 24.30
C LYS A 46 -23.95 -46.47 23.10
N GLU A 47 -25.23 -46.73 23.37
CA GLU A 47 -26.21 -46.97 22.30
C GLU A 47 -26.58 -45.67 21.56
N GLN A 48 -26.78 -45.77 20.25
CA GLN A 48 -27.20 -44.62 19.44
C GLN A 48 -28.62 -44.17 19.83
N VAL A 49 -28.78 -42.90 20.20
CA VAL A 49 -30.08 -42.34 20.60
C VAL A 49 -31.01 -42.22 19.38
N SER A 50 -32.14 -42.94 19.43
CA SER A 50 -33.18 -42.92 18.40
C SER A 50 -34.21 -41.82 18.66
N LEU A 51 -34.23 -40.79 17.80
CA LEU A 51 -35.25 -39.74 17.80
C LEU A 51 -36.21 -39.89 16.62
N ALA A 52 -37.47 -39.50 16.79
CA ALA A 52 -38.42 -39.45 15.68
C ALA A 52 -37.94 -38.50 14.57
N GLN A 53 -37.99 -38.95 13.31
CA GLN A 53 -37.46 -38.19 12.16
C GLN A 53 -38.01 -36.76 12.03
N SER A 54 -39.26 -36.53 12.43
CA SER A 54 -39.90 -35.21 12.39
C SER A 54 -39.34 -34.19 13.39
N LYS A 55 -38.56 -34.65 14.38
CA LYS A 55 -37.96 -33.79 15.42
C LYS A 55 -36.50 -33.42 15.14
N LEU A 56 -35.88 -34.01 14.11
CA LEU A 56 -34.47 -33.79 13.82
C LEU A 56 -34.26 -32.50 13.00
N PRO A 57 -33.33 -31.62 13.41
CA PRO A 57 -33.04 -30.38 12.68
C PRO A 57 -32.36 -30.71 11.34
N LYS A 58 -32.55 -29.85 10.34
CA LYS A 58 -31.86 -30.00 9.05
C LYS A 58 -30.59 -29.16 8.99
N THR A 59 -30.63 -27.98 9.61
CA THR A 59 -29.50 -27.05 9.71
C THR A 59 -28.96 -27.00 11.14
N LEU A 60 -27.63 -26.91 11.29
CA LEU A 60 -26.96 -26.97 12.59
C LEU A 60 -25.79 -25.98 12.66
N ALA A 61 -25.66 -25.28 13.78
CA ALA A 61 -24.45 -24.50 14.11
C ALA A 61 -23.80 -25.03 15.39
N ILE A 62 -22.48 -25.14 15.40
CA ILE A 62 -21.71 -25.51 16.60
C ILE A 62 -21.14 -24.22 17.22
N LEU A 63 -21.56 -23.94 18.45
CA LEU A 63 -21.18 -22.73 19.17
C LEU A 63 -19.74 -22.81 19.69
N PRO A 64 -19.12 -21.66 20.03
CA PRO A 64 -17.89 -21.64 20.82
C PRO A 64 -18.04 -22.49 22.09
N PHE A 65 -17.03 -23.30 22.41
CA PHE A 65 -17.12 -24.19 23.55
C PHE A 65 -16.86 -23.44 24.86
N GLU A 66 -17.69 -23.71 25.86
CA GLU A 66 -17.44 -23.28 27.23
C GLU A 66 -16.23 -24.04 27.78
N ASN A 67 -15.30 -23.34 28.40
CA ASN A 67 -14.21 -23.97 29.14
C ASN A 67 -14.56 -24.09 30.62
N ARG A 68 -14.80 -25.32 31.10
CA ARG A 68 -15.03 -25.61 32.53
C ARG A 68 -13.76 -26.06 33.27
N THR A 69 -12.59 -25.89 32.66
CA THR A 69 -11.29 -26.28 33.20
C THR A 69 -10.46 -25.07 33.60
N GLU A 70 -9.49 -25.24 34.50
CA GLU A 70 -8.55 -24.19 34.91
C GLU A 70 -7.46 -23.89 33.85
N SER A 71 -7.37 -24.72 32.81
CA SER A 71 -6.37 -24.54 31.76
C SER A 71 -6.82 -23.49 30.75
N ALA A 72 -5.91 -22.64 30.26
CA ALA A 72 -6.19 -21.71 29.15
C ALA A 72 -5.95 -22.39 27.76
N GLY A 73 -6.30 -23.67 27.63
CA GLY A 73 -5.90 -24.56 26.53
C GLY A 73 -6.48 -24.25 25.14
N ALA A 74 -6.11 -25.05 24.14
CA ALA A 74 -6.51 -24.88 22.74
C ALA A 74 -7.91 -25.45 22.44
N PHE A 75 -8.91 -24.91 23.14
CA PHE A 75 -10.33 -25.28 23.04
C PHE A 75 -10.93 -25.10 21.64
N GLU A 76 -10.39 -24.13 20.91
CA GLU A 76 -10.64 -23.91 19.50
C GLU A 76 -10.38 -25.17 18.65
N ILE A 77 -9.35 -25.95 18.96
CA ILE A 77 -9.06 -27.20 18.24
C ILE A 77 -10.14 -28.22 18.53
N VAL A 78 -10.51 -28.39 19.79
CA VAL A 78 -11.52 -29.38 20.20
C VAL A 78 -12.82 -29.10 19.48
N ARG A 79 -13.31 -27.85 19.49
CA ARG A 79 -14.50 -27.44 18.73
C ARG A 79 -14.37 -27.75 17.23
N ARG A 80 -13.23 -27.46 16.61
CA ARG A 80 -12.99 -27.71 15.18
C ARG A 80 -12.97 -29.20 14.83
N VAL A 81 -12.39 -30.02 15.71
CA VAL A 81 -12.38 -31.48 15.54
C VAL A 81 -13.78 -32.06 15.74
N ILE A 82 -14.51 -31.63 16.78
CA ILE A 82 -15.93 -31.99 16.93
C ILE A 82 -16.72 -31.57 15.68
N PHE A 83 -16.51 -30.34 15.19
CA PHE A 83 -17.14 -29.88 13.96
C PHE A 83 -16.85 -30.80 12.77
N ASN A 84 -15.61 -31.23 12.61
CA ASN A 84 -15.21 -32.18 11.58
C ASN A 84 -16.01 -33.50 11.69
N HIS A 85 -16.03 -34.14 12.87
CA HIS A 85 -16.76 -35.41 13.04
C HIS A 85 -18.27 -35.25 12.89
N VAL A 86 -18.85 -34.17 13.42
CA VAL A 86 -20.29 -33.88 13.27
C VAL A 86 -20.65 -33.61 11.80
N SER A 87 -19.73 -33.09 10.99
CA SER A 87 -19.95 -32.91 9.54
C SER A 87 -20.14 -34.24 8.77
N SER A 88 -19.83 -35.39 9.37
CA SER A 88 -20.17 -36.72 8.79
C SER A 88 -21.67 -37.01 8.83
N LYS A 89 -22.40 -36.30 9.69
CA LYS A 89 -23.83 -36.47 9.89
C LYS A 89 -24.60 -35.72 8.82
N ASN A 90 -25.84 -36.14 8.60
CA ASN A 90 -26.67 -35.61 7.52
C ASN A 90 -27.29 -34.24 7.89
N TYR A 91 -26.49 -33.32 8.41
CA TYR A 91 -26.86 -31.95 8.76
C TYR A 91 -26.26 -30.97 7.73
N HIS A 92 -27.00 -29.90 7.42
CA HIS A 92 -26.45 -28.74 6.73
C HIS A 92 -25.81 -27.82 7.77
N MET A 93 -24.49 -27.83 7.86
CA MET A 93 -23.79 -27.14 8.94
C MET A 93 -23.27 -25.76 8.54
N LEU A 94 -23.44 -24.79 9.42
CA LEU A 94 -22.74 -23.49 9.29
C LEU A 94 -21.29 -23.67 9.75
N HIS A 95 -20.31 -23.28 8.92
CA HIS A 95 -18.89 -23.37 9.28
C HIS A 95 -18.58 -22.59 10.56
N TRP A 96 -17.72 -23.13 11.43
CA TRP A 96 -17.43 -22.57 12.75
C TRP A 96 -16.94 -21.11 12.71
N GLN A 97 -16.20 -20.69 11.68
CA GLN A 97 -15.81 -19.27 11.50
C GLN A 97 -17.00 -18.37 11.20
N ALA A 98 -17.92 -18.81 10.34
CA ALA A 98 -19.12 -18.04 10.02
C ALA A 98 -20.03 -17.88 11.25
N VAL A 99 -20.06 -18.89 12.13
CA VAL A 99 -20.71 -18.77 13.45
C VAL A 99 -20.08 -17.63 14.25
N ASP A 100 -18.75 -17.62 14.37
CA ASP A 100 -18.05 -16.60 15.17
C ASP A 100 -18.22 -15.20 14.59
N ASP A 101 -18.18 -15.06 13.27
CA ASP A 101 -18.35 -13.78 12.58
C ASP A 101 -19.78 -13.24 12.79
N LYS A 102 -20.81 -14.07 12.62
CA LYS A 102 -22.20 -13.68 12.90
C LYS A 102 -22.41 -13.28 14.36
N LEU A 103 -21.83 -14.02 15.33
CA LEU A 103 -21.88 -13.66 16.75
C LEU A 103 -21.21 -12.31 17.03
N ARG A 104 -20.03 -12.07 16.46
CA ARG A 104 -19.32 -10.79 16.61
C ARG A 104 -20.08 -9.62 15.99
N ILE A 105 -20.67 -9.81 14.81
CA ILE A 105 -21.54 -8.79 14.17
C ILE A 105 -22.74 -8.46 15.07
N ALA A 106 -23.31 -9.47 15.72
CA ALA A 106 -24.37 -9.29 16.72
C ALA A 106 -23.87 -8.77 18.08
N SER A 107 -22.58 -8.42 18.20
CA SER A 107 -21.94 -7.93 19.44
C SER A 107 -22.00 -8.93 20.61
N ILE A 108 -21.99 -10.23 20.31
CA ILE A 108 -21.99 -11.32 21.29
C ILE A 108 -20.54 -11.80 21.50
N PRO A 109 -19.99 -11.71 22.73
CA PRO A 109 -18.68 -12.27 23.05
C PRO A 109 -18.68 -13.81 22.87
N LEU A 110 -17.66 -14.35 22.18
CA LEU A 110 -17.59 -15.78 21.90
C LEU A 110 -17.47 -16.63 23.17
N ASP A 111 -16.78 -16.12 24.18
CA ASP A 111 -16.56 -16.76 25.47
C ASP A 111 -17.81 -16.81 26.35
N THR A 112 -18.86 -16.03 26.05
CA THR A 112 -20.13 -16.04 26.79
C THR A 112 -21.32 -16.41 25.91
N ALA A 113 -21.12 -16.69 24.62
CA ALA A 113 -22.18 -17.06 23.69
C ALA A 113 -23.03 -18.24 24.19
N TYR A 114 -22.41 -19.19 24.89
CA TYR A 114 -23.09 -20.34 25.48
C TYR A 114 -24.14 -19.99 26.56
N GLN A 115 -24.10 -18.77 27.11
CA GLN A 115 -25.04 -18.28 28.12
C GLN A 115 -26.35 -17.75 27.53
N MET A 116 -26.40 -17.54 26.21
CA MET A 116 -27.60 -17.08 25.52
C MET A 116 -28.59 -18.22 25.31
N ASP A 117 -29.87 -17.86 25.23
CA ASP A 117 -30.91 -18.83 24.93
C ASP A 117 -30.78 -19.36 23.49
N ALA A 118 -31.07 -20.65 23.32
CA ALA A 118 -30.88 -21.36 22.06
C ALA A 118 -31.76 -20.80 20.92
N ALA A 119 -32.93 -20.23 21.24
CA ALA A 119 -33.81 -19.65 20.24
C ALA A 119 -33.20 -18.39 19.61
N SER A 120 -32.71 -17.46 20.44
CA SER A 120 -31.99 -16.27 19.98
C SER A 120 -30.76 -16.60 19.14
N LEU A 121 -29.97 -17.58 19.57
CA LEU A 121 -28.79 -18.02 18.82
C LEU A 121 -29.15 -18.67 17.49
N ALA A 122 -30.17 -19.53 17.47
CA ALA A 122 -30.67 -20.16 16.24
C ALA A 122 -31.16 -19.12 15.23
N ASP A 123 -31.82 -18.05 15.69
CA ASP A 123 -32.29 -16.96 14.83
C ASP A 123 -31.13 -16.11 14.29
N ILE A 124 -30.13 -15.75 15.13
CA ILE A 124 -28.93 -15.02 14.69
C ILE A 124 -28.12 -15.81 13.66
N LEU A 125 -27.98 -17.11 13.90
CA LEU A 125 -27.18 -18.00 13.06
C LEU A 125 -27.95 -18.52 11.84
N GLU A 126 -29.27 -18.37 11.82
CA GLU A 126 -30.21 -18.83 10.79
C GLU A 126 -30.22 -20.36 10.65
N VAL A 127 -30.29 -21.08 11.77
CA VAL A 127 -30.27 -22.55 11.84
C VAL A 127 -31.46 -23.13 12.63
N ASP A 128 -31.78 -24.40 12.42
CA ASP A 128 -32.87 -25.10 13.11
C ASP A 128 -32.48 -25.53 14.54
N ALA A 129 -31.19 -25.71 14.79
CA ALA A 129 -30.63 -26.12 16.06
C ALA A 129 -29.20 -25.63 16.26
N VAL A 130 -28.81 -25.52 17.52
CA VAL A 130 -27.45 -25.20 17.94
C VAL A 130 -26.89 -26.35 18.77
N LEU A 131 -25.60 -26.63 18.60
CA LEU A 131 -24.85 -27.57 19.41
C LEU A 131 -23.97 -26.77 20.38
N TYR A 132 -24.29 -26.88 21.66
CA TYR A 132 -23.44 -26.39 22.74
C TYR A 132 -22.38 -27.44 23.04
N GLY A 133 -21.18 -26.99 23.38
CA GLY A 133 -20.11 -27.84 23.86
C GLY A 133 -19.44 -27.24 25.09
N SER A 134 -19.10 -28.10 26.05
CA SER A 134 -18.35 -27.73 27.24
C SER A 134 -17.17 -28.67 27.39
N ILE A 135 -15.99 -28.10 27.65
CA ILE A 135 -14.77 -28.87 27.85
C ILE A 135 -14.67 -29.18 29.34
N THR A 136 -14.83 -30.46 29.68
CA THR A 136 -14.93 -30.97 31.05
C THR A 136 -13.59 -31.35 31.62
N ASP A 137 -12.69 -31.87 30.78
CA ASP A 137 -11.36 -32.33 31.17
C ASP A 137 -10.32 -31.77 30.20
N PHE A 138 -9.25 -31.20 30.74
CA PHE A 138 -8.07 -30.83 29.97
C PHE A 138 -6.83 -30.98 30.85
N GLU A 139 -6.21 -32.15 30.77
CA GLU A 139 -5.03 -32.50 31.59
C GLU A 139 -3.81 -32.70 30.71
N ARG A 140 -2.69 -32.09 31.10
CA ARG A 140 -1.39 -32.28 30.46
C ARG A 140 -0.41 -32.88 31.46
N LEU A 141 0.02 -34.10 31.21
CA LEU A 141 1.03 -34.76 32.02
C LEU A 141 2.36 -34.84 31.25
N PHE A 142 3.40 -34.22 31.81
CA PHE A 142 4.78 -34.30 31.33
C PHE A 142 5.58 -35.17 32.30
N ALA A 143 5.85 -36.43 31.92
CA ALA A 143 6.63 -37.37 32.71
C ALA A 143 7.85 -37.84 31.92
N GLY A 144 8.99 -37.16 32.08
CA GLY A 144 10.22 -37.47 31.34
C GLY A 144 10.07 -37.29 29.83
N VAL A 145 10.21 -38.38 29.06
CA VAL A 145 10.03 -38.42 27.59
C VAL A 145 8.58 -38.66 27.14
N ILE A 146 7.65 -38.86 28.07
CA ILE A 146 6.23 -39.12 27.76
C ILE A 146 5.42 -37.84 27.96
N THR A 147 4.74 -37.43 26.90
CA THR A 147 3.69 -36.40 26.94
C THR A 147 2.34 -37.09 26.80
N GLN A 148 1.44 -36.88 27.76
CA GLN A 148 0.06 -37.36 27.75
C GLN A 148 -0.91 -36.18 27.83
N ILE A 149 -1.96 -36.23 27.02
CA ILE A 149 -3.04 -35.24 27.00
C ILE A 149 -4.37 -35.97 27.14
N LYS A 150 -5.19 -35.58 28.13
CA LYS A 150 -6.59 -36.00 28.27
C LYS A 150 -7.50 -34.85 27.86
N VAL A 151 -8.52 -35.15 27.05
CA VAL A 151 -9.55 -34.21 26.62
C VAL A 151 -10.91 -34.80 26.98
N GLY A 152 -11.78 -34.01 27.60
CA GLY A 152 -13.17 -34.36 27.89
C GLY A 152 -14.12 -33.31 27.32
N VAL A 153 -15.19 -33.75 26.69
CA VAL A 153 -16.19 -32.89 26.04
C VAL A 153 -17.59 -33.37 26.39
N GLU A 154 -18.44 -32.44 26.79
CA GLU A 154 -19.89 -32.61 26.87
C GLU A 154 -20.53 -31.82 25.73
N LEU A 155 -21.44 -32.44 24.98
CA LEU A 155 -22.19 -31.81 23.89
C LEU A 155 -23.69 -31.85 24.17
N THR A 156 -24.38 -30.75 23.91
CA THR A 156 -25.83 -30.62 24.06
C THR A 156 -26.44 -30.03 22.78
N LEU A 157 -27.26 -30.80 22.08
CA LEU A 157 -28.00 -30.38 20.89
C LEU A 157 -29.36 -29.83 21.32
N ILE A 158 -29.61 -28.54 21.03
CA ILE A 158 -30.85 -27.84 21.38
C ILE A 158 -31.50 -27.31 20.11
N ASN A 159 -32.80 -27.57 19.92
CA ASN A 159 -33.53 -27.02 18.79
C ASN A 159 -33.92 -25.55 19.00
N ARG A 160 -34.40 -24.90 17.94
CA ARG A 160 -34.83 -23.50 18.00
C ARG A 160 -35.98 -23.19 18.97
N ASN A 161 -36.69 -24.20 19.45
CA ASN A 161 -37.75 -24.04 20.46
C ASN A 161 -37.21 -24.13 21.89
N GLY A 162 -35.89 -24.31 22.06
CA GLY A 162 -35.26 -24.51 23.36
C GLY A 162 -35.36 -25.94 23.91
N GLU A 163 -35.82 -26.91 23.10
CA GLU A 163 -35.90 -28.30 23.54
C GLU A 163 -34.54 -29.00 23.35
N VAL A 164 -34.04 -29.63 24.41
CA VAL A 164 -32.84 -30.48 24.35
C VAL A 164 -33.20 -31.77 23.61
N LEU A 165 -32.56 -31.97 22.46
CA LEU A 165 -32.78 -33.15 21.62
C LEU A 165 -31.82 -34.29 21.98
N TRP A 166 -30.60 -33.95 22.36
CA TRP A 166 -29.54 -34.92 22.65
C TRP A 166 -28.49 -34.26 23.55
N GLN A 167 -27.96 -35.02 24.50
CA GLN A 167 -26.88 -34.61 25.38
C GLN A 167 -26.01 -35.82 25.69
N GLU A 168 -24.71 -35.69 25.50
CA GLU A 168 -23.73 -36.75 25.77
C GLU A 168 -22.39 -36.16 26.20
N SER A 169 -21.60 -36.99 26.89
CA SER A 169 -20.23 -36.63 27.27
C SER A 169 -19.26 -37.76 26.99
N ASP A 170 -18.02 -37.43 26.64
CA ASP A 170 -16.96 -38.40 26.44
C ASP A 170 -15.58 -37.82 26.76
N SER A 171 -14.61 -38.70 27.00
CA SER A 171 -13.22 -38.29 27.21
C SER A 171 -12.23 -39.28 26.62
N ALA A 172 -11.14 -38.79 26.06
CA ALA A 172 -10.08 -39.62 25.53
C ALA A 172 -8.70 -39.15 25.98
N THR A 173 -7.79 -40.11 26.10
CA THR A 173 -6.41 -39.88 26.50
C THR A 173 -5.46 -40.25 25.37
N SER A 174 -4.66 -39.30 24.90
CA SER A 174 -3.60 -39.53 23.92
C SER A 174 -2.22 -39.51 24.55
N ARG A 175 -1.32 -40.37 24.07
CA ARG A 175 0.08 -40.48 24.50
C ARG A 175 0.99 -40.35 23.28
N ALA A 176 2.15 -39.71 23.47
CA ALA A 176 3.08 -39.33 22.40
C ALA A 176 3.41 -40.44 21.38
N GLY A 177 3.51 -40.05 20.10
CA GLY A 177 4.19 -40.86 19.08
C GLY A 177 4.16 -40.27 17.66
N GLY A 178 5.24 -39.59 17.27
CA GLY A 178 5.70 -39.36 15.87
C GLY A 178 4.86 -38.43 14.97
N ALA A 179 5.52 -37.49 14.29
CA ALA A 179 4.92 -36.69 13.22
C ALA A 179 4.59 -37.58 12.01
N SER A 180 3.36 -37.49 11.49
CA SER A 180 3.00 -38.19 10.25
C SER A 180 3.85 -37.65 9.08
N VAL A 181 4.62 -38.54 8.45
CA VAL A 181 5.41 -38.27 7.23
C VAL A 181 4.63 -38.53 5.95
N THR A 182 3.36 -38.89 6.08
CA THR A 182 2.51 -39.16 4.92
C THR A 182 2.16 -37.85 4.19
N PRO A 183 1.88 -37.89 2.88
CA PRO A 183 1.56 -36.69 2.11
C PRO A 183 0.42 -35.83 2.71
N VAL A 184 -0.69 -36.44 3.13
CA VAL A 184 -1.78 -35.70 3.80
C VAL A 184 -1.36 -35.25 5.20
N GLY A 185 -0.58 -36.05 5.92
CA GLY A 185 0.00 -35.71 7.23
C GLY A 185 0.91 -34.48 7.19
N LEU A 186 1.70 -34.31 6.13
CA LEU A 186 2.54 -33.13 5.91
C LEU A 186 1.70 -31.86 5.66
N LEU A 187 0.62 -31.97 4.88
CA LEU A 187 -0.33 -30.87 4.67
C LEU A 187 -1.02 -30.46 5.98
N LEU A 188 -1.45 -31.45 6.78
CA LEU A 188 -2.02 -31.23 8.10
C LEU A 188 -1.03 -30.52 9.03
N ASN A 189 0.22 -31.00 9.10
CA ASN A 189 1.27 -30.39 9.92
C ASN A 189 1.56 -28.94 9.52
N ALA A 190 1.57 -28.64 8.22
CA ALA A 190 1.72 -27.28 7.72
C ALA A 190 0.53 -26.40 8.16
N ALA A 191 -0.71 -26.88 8.06
CA ALA A 191 -1.90 -26.18 8.52
C ALA A 191 -1.85 -25.91 10.04
N LEU A 192 -1.52 -26.92 10.85
CA LEU A 192 -1.38 -26.77 12.31
C LEU A 192 -0.28 -25.77 12.69
N ALA A 193 0.87 -25.80 12.00
CA ALA A 193 1.96 -24.85 12.23
C ALA A 193 1.52 -23.39 11.98
N THR A 194 0.71 -23.15 10.94
CA THR A 194 0.17 -21.80 10.66
C THR A 194 -0.83 -21.31 11.72
N MET A 195 -1.41 -22.22 12.51
CA MET A 195 -2.30 -21.88 13.62
C MET A 195 -1.53 -21.65 14.94
N HIS A 196 -0.20 -21.67 14.91
CA HIS A 196 0.67 -21.68 16.09
C HIS A 196 0.38 -22.86 17.05
N LEU A 197 -0.17 -23.95 16.52
CA LEU A 197 -0.53 -25.12 17.31
C LEU A 197 0.65 -26.09 17.36
N LYS A 198 1.02 -26.52 18.57
CA LYS A 198 2.20 -27.36 18.82
C LYS A 198 1.89 -28.74 19.40
N GLU A 199 0.62 -29.10 19.59
CA GLU A 199 0.23 -30.30 20.35
C GLU A 199 -0.52 -31.34 19.49
N GLU A 200 0.23 -32.18 18.76
CA GLU A 200 -0.33 -33.30 17.97
C GLU A 200 -1.17 -34.27 18.83
N ASN A 201 -0.77 -34.49 20.09
CA ASN A 201 -1.50 -35.36 21.03
C ASN A 201 -2.87 -34.78 21.41
N LEU A 202 -3.04 -33.46 21.38
CA LEU A 202 -4.34 -32.82 21.62
C LEU A 202 -5.28 -33.11 20.44
N LEU A 203 -4.77 -33.04 19.22
CA LEU A 203 -5.56 -33.37 18.03
C LEU A 203 -6.06 -34.81 18.08
N ARG A 204 -5.19 -35.77 18.44
CA ARG A 204 -5.57 -37.19 18.57
C ARG A 204 -6.62 -37.42 19.65
N ALA A 205 -6.42 -36.86 20.85
CA ALA A 205 -7.40 -36.98 21.93
C ALA A 205 -8.75 -36.35 21.55
N ALA A 206 -8.73 -35.19 20.89
CA ALA A 206 -9.95 -34.55 20.39
C ALA A 206 -10.63 -35.36 19.28
N ASP A 207 -9.86 -36.03 18.40
CA ASP A 207 -10.39 -36.88 17.33
C ASP A 207 -11.08 -38.12 17.89
N ASP A 208 -10.47 -38.77 18.88
CA ASP A 208 -11.07 -39.90 19.57
C ASP A 208 -12.38 -39.52 20.24
N VAL A 209 -12.40 -38.45 21.04
CA VAL A 209 -13.62 -37.92 21.67
C VAL A 209 -14.68 -37.56 20.63
N GLY A 210 -14.28 -36.85 19.57
CA GLY A 210 -15.21 -36.38 18.55
C GLY A 210 -15.83 -37.50 17.73
N ARG A 211 -15.06 -38.55 17.43
CA ARG A 211 -15.54 -39.74 16.74
C ARG A 211 -16.57 -40.49 17.59
N GLU A 212 -16.30 -40.70 18.88
CA GLU A 212 -17.23 -41.40 19.77
C GLU A 212 -18.52 -40.62 20.01
N LEU A 213 -18.41 -39.30 20.29
CA LEU A 213 -19.58 -38.44 20.43
C LEU A 213 -20.40 -38.36 19.13
N ALA A 214 -19.74 -38.21 17.99
CA ALA A 214 -20.43 -38.23 16.72
C ALA A 214 -21.10 -39.58 16.48
N ARG A 215 -20.46 -40.72 16.77
CA ARG A 215 -21.02 -42.07 16.53
C ARG A 215 -22.45 -42.19 17.07
N VAL A 216 -22.68 -41.77 18.32
CA VAL A 216 -23.97 -41.88 19.00
C VAL A 216 -24.92 -40.69 18.76
N MET A 217 -24.44 -39.61 18.13
CA MET A 217 -25.23 -38.44 17.80
C MET A 217 -26.36 -38.80 16.80
N PRO A 218 -27.62 -38.38 17.08
CA PRO A 218 -28.72 -38.55 16.13
C PRO A 218 -28.46 -37.75 14.86
N HIS A 219 -29.10 -38.13 13.75
CA HIS A 219 -28.96 -37.40 12.48
C HIS A 219 -30.18 -37.64 11.56
N PRO A 220 -30.49 -36.69 10.67
CA PRO A 220 -31.54 -36.88 9.67
C PRO A 220 -31.32 -38.13 8.81
N PRO A 221 -32.39 -38.79 8.35
CA PRO A 221 -32.27 -39.98 7.51
C PRO A 221 -31.57 -39.65 6.19
N ARG A 222 -30.72 -40.55 5.71
CA ARG A 222 -30.10 -40.47 4.38
C ARG A 222 -31.08 -41.03 3.34
N LEU A 223 -31.09 -40.48 2.13
CA LEU A 223 -31.93 -40.96 1.02
C LEU A 223 -31.49 -42.35 0.51
N THR A 224 -30.27 -42.79 0.85
CA THR A 224 -29.72 -44.11 0.51
C THR A 224 -29.44 -44.93 1.78
N THR A 225 -29.65 -46.25 1.71
CA THR A 225 -29.58 -47.16 2.87
C THR A 225 -28.18 -47.70 3.18
N LYS A 226 -27.16 -47.43 2.33
CA LYS A 226 -25.78 -47.85 2.54
C LYS A 226 -24.92 -46.66 2.96
N ALA A 227 -24.13 -46.84 4.03
CA ALA A 227 -23.14 -45.85 4.44
C ALA A 227 -22.10 -45.66 3.33
N GLY A 228 -21.73 -44.41 3.04
CA GLY A 228 -20.65 -44.08 2.12
C GLY A 228 -19.26 -44.43 2.70
N PRO A 229 -18.20 -44.32 1.89
CA PRO A 229 -16.82 -44.62 2.32
C PRO A 229 -16.37 -43.74 3.49
N GLU A 230 -15.51 -44.26 4.36
CA GLU A 230 -15.03 -43.51 5.53
C GLU A 230 -14.11 -42.35 5.12
N ILE A 231 -14.34 -41.15 5.69
CA ILE A 231 -13.41 -40.02 5.64
C ILE A 231 -12.90 -39.79 7.06
N LYS A 232 -11.57 -39.63 7.20
CA LYS A 232 -10.84 -39.40 8.45
C LYS A 232 -10.24 -38.01 8.58
N ALA A 233 -9.96 -37.32 7.46
CA ALA A 233 -9.60 -35.91 7.46
C ALA A 233 -9.80 -35.26 6.08
N VAL A 234 -10.08 -33.96 6.08
CA VAL A 234 -9.99 -33.08 4.90
C VAL A 234 -9.14 -31.88 5.28
N VAL A 235 -8.06 -31.61 4.53
CA VAL A 235 -7.08 -30.55 4.81
C VAL A 235 -6.84 -29.69 3.58
N HIS A 236 -6.51 -28.42 3.76
CA HIS A 236 -6.00 -27.56 2.68
C HIS A 236 -5.00 -26.52 3.17
N ASN A 237 -4.21 -25.99 2.25
CA ASN A 237 -3.16 -24.99 2.54
C ASN A 237 -3.62 -23.52 2.39
N GLY A 238 -4.90 -23.29 2.08
CA GLY A 238 -5.50 -21.96 1.84
C GLY A 238 -5.81 -21.12 3.09
N MET A 239 -5.65 -21.69 4.29
CA MET A 239 -5.93 -20.98 5.55
C MET A 239 -5.01 -19.76 5.74
N ASN A 240 -5.57 -18.65 6.23
CA ASN A 240 -4.87 -17.38 6.50
C ASN A 240 -4.12 -16.81 5.27
N LYS A 241 -4.52 -17.22 4.07
CA LYS A 241 -4.00 -16.71 2.81
C LYS A 241 -5.18 -16.27 1.97
N ILE A 242 -4.96 -15.20 1.22
CA ILE A 242 -5.82 -14.85 0.11
C ILE A 242 -5.04 -15.29 -1.13
N LEU A 243 -5.55 -16.32 -1.81
CA LEU A 243 -4.91 -16.84 -3.01
C LEU A 243 -5.28 -15.97 -4.22
N LYS A 244 -4.40 -15.93 -5.21
CA LYS A 244 -4.63 -15.26 -6.48
C LYS A 244 -4.22 -16.13 -7.66
N TYR A 245 -4.47 -15.64 -8.87
CA TYR A 245 -4.16 -16.33 -10.11
C TYR A 245 -2.69 -16.78 -10.16
N GLY A 246 -2.50 -18.07 -10.42
CA GLY A 246 -1.18 -18.71 -10.47
C GLY A 246 -0.77 -19.39 -9.16
N ASP A 247 -1.44 -19.08 -8.04
CA ASP A 247 -1.24 -19.83 -6.80
C ASP A 247 -1.79 -21.25 -6.91
N ILE A 248 -1.30 -22.14 -6.05
CA ILE A 248 -1.71 -23.54 -5.99
C ILE A 248 -2.38 -23.81 -4.64
N LEU A 249 -3.67 -24.13 -4.69
CA LEU A 249 -4.40 -24.69 -3.56
C LEU A 249 -4.12 -26.19 -3.50
N GLU A 250 -3.51 -26.65 -2.42
CA GLU A 250 -3.34 -28.08 -2.16
C GLU A 250 -4.45 -28.55 -1.21
N VAL A 251 -5.19 -29.59 -1.62
CA VAL A 251 -6.24 -30.22 -0.84
C VAL A 251 -5.90 -31.69 -0.64
N GLY A 252 -6.03 -32.17 0.60
CA GLY A 252 -5.80 -33.56 0.97
C GLY A 252 -7.04 -34.17 1.62
N ILE A 253 -7.32 -35.44 1.30
CA ILE A 253 -8.33 -36.25 1.97
C ILE A 253 -7.64 -37.52 2.50
N GLN A 254 -7.87 -37.84 3.78
CA GLN A 254 -7.54 -39.14 4.35
C GLN A 254 -8.82 -39.92 4.57
N GLY A 255 -8.89 -41.18 4.16
CA GLY A 255 -10.08 -42.01 4.26
C GLY A 255 -9.88 -43.45 3.78
N GLN A 256 -10.95 -44.09 3.33
CA GLN A 256 -10.92 -45.44 2.79
C GLN A 256 -10.14 -45.49 1.46
N ALA A 257 -9.30 -46.52 1.28
CA ALA A 257 -8.47 -46.71 0.08
C ALA A 257 -9.26 -47.17 -1.15
N GLY A 258 -8.76 -46.85 -2.35
CA GLY A 258 -9.33 -47.28 -3.63
C GLY A 258 -10.62 -46.57 -4.04
N MET A 259 -10.94 -45.43 -3.42
CA MET A 259 -12.14 -44.63 -3.68
C MET A 259 -11.87 -43.56 -4.73
N ARG A 260 -12.94 -42.99 -5.31
CA ARG A 260 -12.83 -41.75 -6.08
C ARG A 260 -12.92 -40.56 -5.14
N ALA A 261 -11.99 -39.62 -5.25
CA ALA A 261 -11.90 -38.46 -4.38
C ALA A 261 -12.07 -37.14 -5.13
N GLN A 262 -12.81 -36.19 -4.56
CA GLN A 262 -12.95 -34.83 -5.06
C GLN A 262 -12.86 -33.80 -3.95
N ALA A 263 -12.27 -32.64 -4.26
CA ALA A 263 -12.45 -31.42 -3.49
C ALA A 263 -13.54 -30.58 -4.16
N VAL A 264 -14.53 -30.15 -3.38
CA VAL A 264 -15.61 -29.26 -3.82
C VAL A 264 -15.45 -27.94 -3.09
N ILE A 265 -15.35 -26.86 -3.86
CA ILE A 265 -15.15 -25.50 -3.36
C ILE A 265 -16.29 -24.64 -3.89
N ASP A 266 -17.09 -24.11 -2.97
CA ASP A 266 -18.26 -23.33 -3.34
C ASP A 266 -17.88 -22.11 -4.20
N GLY A 267 -18.66 -21.87 -5.25
CA GLY A 267 -18.40 -20.81 -6.25
C GLY A 267 -17.17 -21.03 -7.16
N VAL A 268 -16.28 -21.98 -6.87
CA VAL A 268 -15.04 -22.22 -7.64
C VAL A 268 -15.14 -23.47 -8.50
N GLY A 269 -15.67 -24.57 -7.96
CA GLY A 269 -15.89 -25.82 -8.70
C GLY A 269 -15.49 -27.09 -7.95
N SER A 270 -15.50 -28.21 -8.67
CA SER A 270 -15.11 -29.53 -8.16
C SER A 270 -13.86 -30.02 -8.86
N PHE A 271 -12.93 -30.59 -8.10
CA PHE A 271 -11.60 -30.98 -8.55
C PHE A 271 -11.32 -32.42 -8.13
N ASP A 272 -11.00 -33.29 -9.09
CA ASP A 272 -10.58 -34.67 -8.81
C ASP A 272 -9.25 -34.68 -8.05
N LEU A 273 -9.17 -35.53 -7.02
CA LEU A 273 -7.94 -35.79 -6.27
C LEU A 273 -7.38 -37.16 -6.66
N GLN A 274 -6.07 -37.30 -6.61
CA GLN A 274 -5.39 -38.55 -6.92
C GLN A 274 -5.00 -39.27 -5.62
N GLU A 275 -5.31 -40.56 -5.55
CA GLU A 275 -4.78 -41.42 -4.48
C GLU A 275 -3.27 -41.57 -4.67
N VAL A 276 -2.49 -41.05 -3.72
CA VAL A 276 -1.01 -41.07 -3.74
C VAL A 276 -0.45 -42.18 -2.86
N GLU A 277 -1.16 -42.51 -1.79
CA GLU A 277 -0.94 -43.67 -0.92
C GLU A 277 -2.32 -44.29 -0.61
N PRO A 278 -2.41 -45.58 -0.26
CA PRO A 278 -3.69 -46.20 0.06
C PRO A 278 -4.48 -45.42 1.12
N GLY A 279 -5.61 -44.84 0.73
CA GLY A 279 -6.46 -44.01 1.59
C GLY A 279 -6.04 -42.54 1.74
N GLU A 280 -5.01 -42.09 1.02
CA GLU A 280 -4.59 -40.69 0.98
C GLU A 280 -4.70 -40.10 -0.43
N TYR A 281 -5.50 -39.05 -0.55
CA TYR A 281 -5.82 -38.41 -1.81
C TYR A 281 -5.32 -36.97 -1.79
N ILE A 282 -4.61 -36.54 -2.83
CA ILE A 282 -4.11 -35.17 -2.96
C ILE A 282 -4.50 -34.58 -4.31
N GLY A 283 -4.90 -33.32 -4.27
CA GLY A 283 -5.07 -32.48 -5.45
C GLY A 283 -4.27 -31.19 -5.33
N LYS A 284 -3.61 -30.82 -6.44
CA LYS A 284 -2.94 -29.53 -6.59
C LYS A 284 -3.75 -28.71 -7.59
N ILE A 285 -4.53 -27.77 -7.08
CA ILE A 285 -5.54 -27.03 -7.82
C ILE A 285 -4.97 -25.64 -8.15
N PRO A 286 -4.51 -25.39 -9.38
CA PRO A 286 -4.06 -24.06 -9.76
C PRO A 286 -5.25 -23.09 -9.79
N VAL A 287 -5.11 -21.95 -9.13
CA VAL A 287 -6.13 -20.90 -9.10
C VAL A 287 -6.27 -20.31 -10.50
N SER A 288 -7.46 -20.46 -11.09
CA SER A 288 -7.77 -19.93 -12.42
C SER A 288 -8.06 -18.43 -12.37
N LYS A 289 -7.91 -17.73 -13.50
CA LYS A 289 -8.26 -16.28 -13.61
C LYS A 289 -9.72 -15.96 -13.29
N LYS A 290 -10.63 -16.94 -13.38
CA LYS A 290 -12.06 -16.76 -13.14
C LYS A 290 -12.46 -17.13 -11.70
N ALA A 291 -11.56 -17.76 -10.95
CA ALA A 291 -11.85 -18.16 -9.58
C ALA A 291 -11.87 -16.91 -8.70
N ASN A 292 -12.96 -16.70 -8.00
CA ASN A 292 -13.06 -15.70 -6.94
C ASN A 292 -13.94 -16.30 -5.85
N ALA A 293 -13.51 -16.21 -4.62
CA ALA A 293 -14.20 -16.80 -3.50
C ALA A 293 -13.92 -15.99 -2.25
N ASP A 294 -14.97 -15.66 -1.51
CA ASP A 294 -14.83 -14.95 -0.25
C ASP A 294 -15.27 -15.86 0.88
N ALA A 295 -14.30 -16.26 1.72
CA ALA A 295 -14.53 -17.05 2.91
C ALA A 295 -15.41 -18.30 2.66
N VAL A 296 -15.08 -19.11 1.64
CA VAL A 296 -15.86 -20.31 1.27
C VAL A 296 -15.31 -21.58 1.91
N VAL A 297 -16.17 -22.58 2.08
CA VAL A 297 -15.77 -23.89 2.60
C VAL A 297 -15.07 -24.74 1.53
N VAL A 298 -14.14 -25.57 1.97
CA VAL A 298 -13.55 -26.66 1.17
C VAL A 298 -14.12 -27.98 1.68
N GLU A 299 -14.85 -28.69 0.82
CA GLU A 299 -15.45 -29.99 1.13
C GLU A 299 -14.68 -31.11 0.43
N GLY A 300 -14.33 -32.16 1.17
CA GLY A 300 -13.79 -33.39 0.63
C GLY A 300 -14.91 -34.40 0.39
N VAL A 301 -14.88 -35.06 -0.77
CA VAL A 301 -15.88 -36.04 -1.19
C VAL A 301 -15.19 -37.34 -1.54
N LEU A 302 -15.59 -38.45 -0.91
CA LEU A 302 -15.20 -39.81 -1.31
C LEU A 302 -16.41 -40.56 -1.86
N MET A 303 -16.17 -41.32 -2.93
CA MET A 303 -17.19 -42.10 -3.62
C MET A 303 -16.70 -43.52 -3.89
N ASP A 304 -17.51 -44.51 -3.52
CA ASP A 304 -17.24 -45.92 -3.82
C ASP A 304 -17.69 -46.32 -5.24
N GLU A 305 -17.38 -47.55 -5.66
CA GLU A 305 -17.78 -48.09 -6.97
C GLU A 305 -19.30 -48.16 -7.18
N ASN A 306 -20.08 -48.19 -6.09
CA ASN A 306 -21.54 -48.22 -6.11
C ASN A 306 -22.15 -46.82 -6.08
N SER A 307 -21.35 -45.76 -6.23
CA SER A 307 -21.75 -44.35 -6.12
C SER A 307 -22.31 -43.95 -4.75
N ASN A 308 -21.98 -44.66 -3.68
CA ASN A 308 -22.22 -44.19 -2.32
C ASN A 308 -21.20 -43.08 -2.01
N ILE A 309 -21.68 -41.98 -1.44
CA ILE A 309 -20.89 -40.76 -1.23
C ILE A 309 -20.78 -40.46 0.26
N SER A 310 -19.58 -40.07 0.67
CA SER A 310 -19.32 -39.37 1.92
C SER A 310 -18.77 -37.98 1.63
N ARG A 311 -19.16 -37.02 2.46
CA ARG A 311 -18.77 -35.61 2.36
C ARG A 311 -18.28 -35.13 3.70
N TRP A 312 -17.24 -34.29 3.70
CA TRP A 312 -16.70 -33.68 4.91
C TRP A 312 -16.19 -32.27 4.67
N ILE A 313 -16.54 -31.36 5.58
CA ILE A 313 -16.08 -29.98 5.53
C ILE A 313 -14.71 -29.90 6.21
N SER A 314 -13.72 -29.32 5.54
CA SER A 314 -12.42 -29.02 6.14
C SER A 314 -12.58 -28.16 7.41
N PRO A 315 -12.07 -28.58 8.57
CA PRO A 315 -12.05 -27.74 9.75
C PRO A 315 -10.94 -26.68 9.72
N PHE A 316 -10.06 -26.69 8.70
CA PHE A 316 -8.84 -25.87 8.61
C PHE A 316 -9.07 -24.48 7.98
N GLY A 317 -10.20 -23.86 8.31
CA GLY A 317 -10.52 -22.48 7.95
C GLY A 317 -11.15 -22.32 6.57
N LEU A 318 -11.69 -21.12 6.33
CA LEU A 318 -12.30 -20.74 5.07
C LEU A 318 -11.25 -20.36 4.03
N LEU A 319 -11.57 -20.61 2.77
CA LEU A 319 -10.74 -20.26 1.62
C LEU A 319 -11.16 -18.91 1.07
N THR A 320 -10.19 -18.02 0.86
CA THR A 320 -10.39 -16.78 0.13
C THR A 320 -9.51 -16.78 -1.12
N ILE A 321 -10.11 -16.49 -2.27
CA ILE A 321 -9.45 -16.28 -3.56
C ILE A 321 -9.86 -14.90 -4.06
N ASP A 322 -8.89 -14.02 -4.26
CA ASP A 322 -9.13 -12.67 -4.76
C ASP A 322 -8.36 -12.45 -6.08
N ASN A 323 -9.12 -12.46 -7.16
CA ASN A 323 -8.65 -12.13 -8.51
C ASN A 323 -9.30 -10.86 -9.06
N LEU A 324 -10.02 -10.12 -8.22
CA LEU A 324 -10.71 -8.91 -8.63
C LEU A 324 -9.80 -7.72 -8.34
N PRO A 325 -9.33 -7.00 -9.38
CA PRO A 325 -8.59 -5.79 -9.14
C PRO A 325 -9.46 -4.72 -8.49
N PRO A 326 -8.86 -3.80 -7.69
CA PRO A 326 -9.55 -2.60 -7.27
C PRO A 326 -10.07 -1.80 -8.46
N LYS A 327 -11.09 -0.99 -8.22
CA LYS A 327 -11.53 0.05 -9.15
C LYS A 327 -10.41 1.06 -9.39
N THR A 328 -10.38 1.52 -10.63
CA THR A 328 -9.56 2.65 -11.06
C THR A 328 -9.76 3.86 -10.15
N PRO A 329 -8.68 4.55 -9.73
CA PRO A 329 -8.79 5.81 -9.03
C PRO A 329 -9.71 6.80 -9.76
N GLN A 330 -10.66 7.37 -9.02
CA GLN A 330 -11.69 8.27 -9.56
C GLN A 330 -11.36 9.72 -9.27
N ASN A 331 -11.92 10.66 -10.04
CA ASN A 331 -11.77 12.10 -9.80
C ASN A 331 -10.31 12.53 -9.64
N LEU A 332 -9.40 11.97 -10.45
CA LEU A 332 -8.00 12.34 -10.46
C LEU A 332 -7.88 13.81 -10.90
N GLN A 333 -7.24 14.61 -10.05
CA GLN A 333 -7.01 16.04 -10.24
C GLN A 333 -5.55 16.36 -9.98
N ALA A 334 -5.05 17.34 -10.73
CA ALA A 334 -3.71 17.90 -10.56
C ALA A 334 -3.83 19.39 -10.27
N SER A 335 -3.09 19.87 -9.27
CA SER A 335 -2.87 21.30 -9.01
C SER A 335 -1.40 21.64 -9.20
N SER A 336 -1.16 22.77 -9.87
CA SER A 336 0.16 23.20 -10.32
C SER A 336 0.81 24.19 -9.35
N HIS A 337 2.11 24.06 -9.17
CA HIS A 337 2.97 24.97 -8.41
C HIS A 337 4.34 25.10 -9.10
N ASP A 338 5.21 25.98 -8.60
CA ASP A 338 6.59 26.13 -9.08
C ASP A 338 7.35 24.80 -8.93
N GLN A 339 7.70 24.19 -10.06
CA GLN A 339 8.45 22.93 -10.18
C GLN A 339 7.79 21.73 -9.46
N LEU A 340 6.48 21.81 -9.23
CA LEU A 340 5.75 20.85 -8.42
C LEU A 340 4.32 20.63 -8.95
N LEU A 341 3.89 19.37 -8.94
CA LEU A 341 2.50 18.98 -9.13
C LEU A 341 1.96 18.30 -7.88
N LYS A 342 0.77 18.69 -7.45
CA LYS A 342 0.02 18.00 -6.39
C LYS A 342 -1.15 17.26 -7.01
N LEU A 343 -1.15 15.94 -6.86
CA LEU A 343 -2.22 15.06 -7.32
C LEU A 343 -3.15 14.69 -6.18
N MET A 344 -4.44 14.62 -6.47
CA MET A 344 -5.46 14.11 -5.56
C MET A 344 -6.46 13.25 -6.33
N TRP A 345 -6.96 12.20 -5.70
CA TRP A 345 -7.96 11.33 -6.29
C TRP A 345 -8.90 10.77 -5.22
N GLN A 346 -9.88 10.00 -5.66
CA GLN A 346 -10.83 9.29 -4.82
C GLN A 346 -10.80 7.80 -5.15
N ASN A 347 -11.20 6.97 -4.19
CA ASN A 347 -11.48 5.56 -4.42
C ASN A 347 -12.51 5.09 -3.40
N THR A 348 -13.44 4.23 -3.82
CA THR A 348 -14.53 3.69 -3.01
C THR A 348 -14.26 2.28 -2.51
N ASP A 349 -13.28 1.57 -3.08
CA ASP A 349 -12.95 0.22 -2.61
C ASP A 349 -12.18 0.26 -1.29
N SER A 350 -12.56 -0.66 -0.41
CA SER A 350 -12.04 -0.79 0.95
C SER A 350 -10.80 -1.66 1.05
N ASP A 351 -10.50 -2.45 0.01
CA ASP A 351 -9.41 -3.43 -0.05
C ASP A 351 -8.10 -2.86 -0.63
N VAL A 352 -8.09 -1.59 -1.04
CA VAL A 352 -6.89 -0.93 -1.58
C VAL A 352 -5.83 -0.81 -0.50
N ALA A 353 -4.70 -1.49 -0.72
CA ALA A 353 -3.54 -1.46 0.16
C ALA A 353 -2.55 -0.35 -0.20
N GLU A 354 -2.34 -0.05 -1.48
CA GLU A 354 -1.35 0.93 -1.95
C GLU A 354 -1.80 1.60 -3.26
N TYR A 355 -1.36 2.83 -3.49
CA TYR A 355 -1.37 3.49 -4.80
C TYR A 355 0.05 3.68 -5.32
N GLN A 356 0.22 3.48 -6.62
CA GLN A 356 1.46 3.74 -7.33
C GLN A 356 1.24 4.84 -8.35
N VAL A 357 2.15 5.81 -8.37
CA VAL A 357 2.09 6.95 -9.28
C VAL A 357 3.29 6.93 -10.20
N TYR A 358 3.02 7.01 -11.49
CA TYR A 358 4.02 6.96 -12.55
C TYR A 358 4.03 8.25 -13.35
N LEU A 359 5.22 8.59 -13.86
CA LEU A 359 5.42 9.58 -14.89
C LEU A 359 5.65 8.84 -16.21
N LEU A 360 4.87 9.19 -17.22
CA LEU A 360 4.90 8.53 -18.52
C LEU A 360 5.81 9.31 -19.47
N ASP A 361 6.70 8.59 -20.13
CA ASP A 361 7.51 9.09 -21.25
C ASP A 361 6.88 8.57 -22.54
N ALA A 362 6.04 9.41 -23.15
CA ALA A 362 5.36 9.10 -24.40
C ALA A 362 6.32 8.91 -25.59
N ILE A 363 7.53 9.47 -25.53
CA ILE A 363 8.52 9.37 -26.63
C ILE A 363 9.14 7.98 -26.64
N ASN A 364 9.52 7.48 -25.46
CA ASN A 364 10.19 6.19 -25.32
C ASN A 364 9.24 5.04 -24.91
N ASN A 365 7.95 5.34 -24.72
CA ASN A 365 6.94 4.44 -24.18
C ASN A 365 7.39 3.79 -22.85
N GLN A 366 8.01 4.60 -21.99
CA GLN A 366 8.52 4.18 -20.69
C GLN A 366 7.64 4.74 -19.56
N LYS A 367 7.53 3.98 -18.47
CA LYS A 367 6.90 4.44 -17.24
C LYS A 367 7.91 4.46 -16.10
N GLN A 368 8.02 5.59 -15.42
CA GLN A 368 8.87 5.76 -14.26
C GLN A 368 8.03 5.79 -12.99
N LEU A 369 8.26 4.87 -12.06
CA LEU A 369 7.61 4.92 -10.74
C LEU A 369 8.14 6.14 -9.98
N VAL A 370 7.26 7.09 -9.69
CA VAL A 370 7.59 8.32 -8.96
C VAL A 370 7.36 8.12 -7.47
N ARG A 371 6.24 7.48 -7.10
CA ARG A 371 5.83 7.37 -5.70
C ARG A 371 4.95 6.15 -5.44
N LYS A 372 5.08 5.63 -4.22
CA LYS A 372 4.13 4.72 -3.57
C LYS A 372 3.49 5.41 -2.38
N THR A 373 2.19 5.22 -2.16
CA THR A 373 1.47 5.88 -1.06
C THR A 373 0.21 5.11 -0.67
N THR A 374 -0.20 5.21 0.59
CA THR A 374 -1.54 4.77 1.05
C THR A 374 -2.55 5.92 1.07
N ARG A 375 -2.07 7.17 0.92
CA ARG A 375 -2.91 8.38 0.89
C ARG A 375 -3.44 8.62 -0.51
N LYS A 376 -4.65 9.18 -0.61
CA LYS A 376 -5.30 9.55 -1.89
C LYS A 376 -4.80 10.89 -2.47
N GLN A 377 -3.57 11.27 -2.14
CA GLN A 377 -2.90 12.48 -2.61
C GLN A 377 -1.38 12.33 -2.55
N ILE A 378 -0.67 12.99 -3.47
CA ILE A 378 0.80 13.10 -3.46
C ILE A 378 1.26 14.46 -3.99
N GLU A 379 2.51 14.78 -3.69
CA GLU A 379 3.25 15.89 -4.30
C GLU A 379 4.46 15.33 -5.06
N ILE A 380 4.65 15.82 -6.28
CA ILE A 380 5.74 15.46 -7.18
C ILE A 380 6.55 16.73 -7.41
N ALA A 381 7.71 16.82 -6.79
CA ALA A 381 8.62 17.97 -6.89
C ALA A 381 9.76 17.70 -7.87
N GLY A 382 10.53 18.74 -8.21
CA GLY A 382 11.69 18.65 -9.10
C GLY A 382 11.31 18.55 -10.57
N LEU A 383 10.08 18.93 -10.91
CA LEU A 383 9.60 18.99 -12.28
C LEU A 383 10.05 20.30 -12.95
N SER A 384 10.16 20.31 -14.26
CA SER A 384 10.44 21.53 -15.02
C SER A 384 9.15 22.29 -15.29
N ASN A 385 9.13 23.59 -15.01
CA ASN A 385 7.97 24.42 -15.34
C ASN A 385 7.74 24.52 -16.84
N PHE A 386 6.49 24.75 -17.22
CA PHE A 386 6.04 24.88 -18.61
C PHE A 386 6.35 23.64 -19.47
N VAL A 387 6.54 22.48 -18.83
CA VAL A 387 6.64 21.17 -19.47
C VAL A 387 5.37 20.39 -19.13
N GLU A 388 4.70 19.87 -20.15
CA GLU A 388 3.53 19.01 -19.97
C GLU A 388 3.99 17.60 -19.55
N TYR A 389 3.43 17.08 -18.47
CA TYR A 389 3.69 15.73 -17.98
C TYR A 389 2.42 14.90 -18.05
N GLU A 390 2.55 13.67 -18.52
CA GLU A 390 1.51 12.65 -18.46
C GLU A 390 1.75 11.77 -17.23
N LEU A 391 0.74 11.65 -16.37
CA LEU A 391 0.83 10.94 -15.10
C LEU A 391 -0.23 9.86 -15.00
N GLU A 392 0.16 8.76 -14.36
CA GLU A 392 -0.69 7.59 -14.15
C GLU A 392 -0.79 7.28 -12.65
N VAL A 393 -1.99 7.00 -12.16
CA VAL A 393 -2.23 6.49 -10.80
C VAL A 393 -2.92 5.13 -10.88
N VAL A 394 -2.34 4.13 -10.21
CA VAL A 394 -2.88 2.76 -10.13
C VAL A 394 -3.13 2.41 -8.66
N ALA A 395 -4.28 1.79 -8.38
CA ALA A 395 -4.59 1.22 -7.07
C ALA A 395 -4.19 -0.26 -7.04
N ILE A 396 -3.74 -0.72 -5.86
CA ILE A 396 -3.28 -2.09 -5.63
C ILE A 396 -3.95 -2.59 -4.35
N ASP A 397 -4.58 -3.75 -4.41
CA ASP A 397 -5.19 -4.40 -3.24
C ASP A 397 -4.14 -5.09 -2.34
N ALA A 398 -4.61 -5.75 -1.28
CA ALA A 398 -3.77 -6.48 -0.33
C ALA A 398 -3.05 -7.71 -0.95
N VAL A 399 -3.55 -8.27 -2.06
CA VAL A 399 -2.95 -9.43 -2.73
C VAL A 399 -2.07 -9.07 -3.94
N GLY A 400 -2.07 -7.80 -4.33
CA GLY A 400 -1.29 -7.25 -5.41
C GLY A 400 -1.99 -7.22 -6.77
N ASN A 401 -3.32 -7.36 -6.85
CA ASN A 401 -4.02 -7.07 -8.11
C ASN A 401 -4.00 -5.56 -8.37
N LEU A 402 -3.80 -5.18 -9.63
CA LEU A 402 -3.65 -3.80 -10.07
C LEU A 402 -4.93 -3.33 -10.77
N SER A 403 -5.46 -2.19 -10.36
CA SER A 403 -6.57 -1.53 -11.07
C SER A 403 -6.17 -1.16 -12.50
N GLU A 404 -7.16 -0.92 -13.37
CA GLU A 404 -6.92 -0.11 -14.56
C GLU A 404 -6.41 1.29 -14.16
N PRO A 405 -5.52 1.92 -14.95
CA PRO A 405 -4.89 3.19 -14.60
C PRO A 405 -5.83 4.38 -14.73
N ALA A 406 -5.66 5.37 -13.84
CA ALA A 406 -6.20 6.72 -14.01
C ALA A 406 -5.12 7.63 -14.58
N LEU A 407 -5.39 8.30 -15.70
CA LEU A 407 -4.45 9.16 -16.41
C LEU A 407 -4.80 10.64 -16.25
N ILE A 408 -3.77 11.50 -16.19
CA ILE A 408 -3.93 12.96 -16.23
C ILE A 408 -2.73 13.62 -16.86
N ASN A 409 -2.96 14.65 -17.68
CA ASN A 409 -1.93 15.57 -18.14
C ASN A 409 -1.89 16.80 -17.24
N ALA A 410 -0.70 17.21 -16.84
CA ALA A 410 -0.51 18.39 -16.02
C ALA A 410 0.83 19.06 -16.26
N LYS A 411 0.84 20.38 -16.13
CA LYS A 411 2.00 21.23 -16.38
C LYS A 411 2.31 22.07 -15.13
N PRO A 412 3.50 21.92 -14.51
CA PRO A 412 3.94 22.80 -13.44
C PRO A 412 4.12 24.23 -13.96
N LEU A 413 3.67 25.19 -13.16
CA LEU A 413 3.66 26.61 -13.47
C LEU A 413 4.06 27.38 -12.21
N PRO A 414 5.04 28.29 -12.30
CA PRO A 414 5.44 29.14 -11.19
C PRO A 414 4.37 30.20 -10.87
N ASP A 415 3.47 30.46 -11.82
CA ASP A 415 2.35 31.38 -11.66
C ASP A 415 1.09 30.79 -12.30
N LEU A 416 0.07 30.53 -11.49
CA LEU A 416 -1.20 29.95 -11.95
C LEU A 416 -1.99 30.88 -12.87
N ARG A 417 -1.67 32.17 -12.93
CA ARG A 417 -2.30 33.12 -13.84
C ARG A 417 -2.10 32.75 -15.31
N PHE A 418 -1.07 31.96 -15.65
CA PHE A 418 -0.93 31.43 -17.02
C PHE A 418 -2.10 30.55 -17.48
N ASN A 419 -2.87 29.95 -16.55
CA ASN A 419 -4.04 29.15 -16.90
C ASN A 419 -5.32 29.97 -17.12
N THR A 420 -5.35 31.22 -16.64
CA THR A 420 -6.59 32.03 -16.60
C THR A 420 -6.48 33.31 -17.41
N LEU A 421 -5.29 33.85 -17.60
CA LEU A 421 -5.08 35.09 -18.35
C LEU A 421 -5.07 34.83 -19.86
N PRO A 422 -5.68 35.73 -20.65
CA PRO A 422 -5.65 35.65 -22.11
C PRO A 422 -4.24 35.90 -22.66
N ALA A 423 -3.88 35.16 -23.71
CA ALA A 423 -2.65 35.36 -24.45
C ALA A 423 -2.76 36.53 -25.44
N LEU A 424 -1.69 37.30 -25.55
CA LEU A 424 -1.55 38.33 -26.58
C LEU A 424 -1.35 37.68 -27.95
N GLU A 425 -1.90 38.33 -28.97
CA GLU A 425 -1.58 38.07 -30.38
C GLU A 425 -0.15 38.49 -30.71
N SER A 426 0.45 37.89 -31.75
CA SER A 426 1.84 38.16 -32.13
C SER A 426 2.12 39.64 -32.44
N ASN A 427 1.15 40.40 -32.97
CA ASN A 427 1.30 41.85 -33.14
C ASN A 427 0.85 42.58 -31.87
N LEU A 428 1.78 43.24 -31.20
CA LEU A 428 1.51 43.82 -29.88
C LEU A 428 0.68 45.11 -29.96
N PRO A 429 -0.30 45.29 -29.05
CA PRO A 429 -1.11 46.49 -28.99
C PRO A 429 -0.30 47.70 -28.50
N SER A 430 -0.88 48.90 -28.56
CA SER A 430 -0.28 50.10 -27.96
C SER A 430 -0.49 50.17 -26.44
N LYS A 431 -1.42 49.41 -25.87
CA LYS A 431 -1.77 49.46 -24.45
C LYS A 431 -2.30 48.12 -23.93
N ILE A 432 -1.94 47.79 -22.69
CA ILE A 432 -2.44 46.66 -21.91
C ILE A 432 -3.07 47.22 -20.63
N GLU A 433 -4.38 47.06 -20.49
CA GLU A 433 -5.16 47.58 -19.34
C GLU A 433 -5.62 46.48 -18.37
N GLN A 434 -5.62 45.24 -18.82
CA GLN A 434 -5.91 44.05 -18.03
C GLN A 434 -4.72 43.09 -18.09
N PRO A 435 -4.51 42.22 -17.09
CA PRO A 435 -3.41 41.26 -17.11
C PRO A 435 -3.43 40.34 -18.34
N MET A 436 -2.30 40.20 -19.02
CA MET A 436 -2.16 39.37 -20.22
C MET A 436 -0.88 38.52 -20.16
N THR A 437 -0.83 37.47 -20.98
CA THR A 437 0.36 36.62 -21.16
C THR A 437 0.94 36.75 -22.57
N MET A 438 2.26 36.60 -22.68
CA MET A 438 2.94 36.26 -23.93
C MET A 438 3.33 34.79 -23.86
N THR A 439 2.79 33.97 -24.76
CA THR A 439 2.99 32.53 -24.77
C THR A 439 3.94 32.11 -25.89
N LEU A 440 4.61 30.98 -25.72
CA LEU A 440 5.52 30.46 -26.74
C LEU A 440 4.78 30.14 -28.06
N ALA A 441 3.52 29.72 -27.98
CA ALA A 441 2.68 29.39 -29.14
C ALA A 441 2.45 30.58 -30.09
N ASN A 442 2.44 31.81 -29.56
CA ASN A 442 2.22 33.03 -30.33
C ASN A 442 3.53 33.79 -30.64
N SER A 443 4.68 33.21 -30.28
CA SER A 443 5.99 33.75 -30.58
C SER A 443 6.36 33.56 -32.06
N PRO A 444 7.06 34.51 -32.71
CA PRO A 444 7.60 35.76 -32.17
C PRO A 444 6.56 36.87 -32.04
N TYR A 445 6.75 37.72 -31.03
CA TYR A 445 5.97 38.94 -30.83
C TYR A 445 6.62 40.15 -31.48
N TYR A 446 5.82 41.00 -32.14
CA TYR A 446 6.28 42.18 -32.86
C TYR A 446 5.88 43.45 -32.11
N LEU A 447 6.86 44.11 -31.50
CA LEU A 447 6.70 45.41 -30.85
C LEU A 447 6.98 46.52 -31.87
N ARG A 448 5.91 47.05 -32.49
CA ARG A 448 6.02 48.00 -33.62
C ARG A 448 5.95 49.47 -33.21
N GLN A 449 5.38 49.74 -32.04
CA GLN A 449 5.15 51.07 -31.49
C GLN A 449 5.34 51.01 -29.96
N PRO A 450 5.44 52.15 -29.26
CA PRO A 450 5.42 52.17 -27.80
C PRO A 450 4.19 51.42 -27.25
N MET A 451 4.41 50.51 -26.31
CA MET A 451 3.34 49.76 -25.65
C MET A 451 3.33 50.06 -24.16
N LEU A 452 2.20 50.54 -23.66
CA LEU A 452 1.99 50.86 -22.25
C LEU A 452 1.35 49.68 -21.50
N VAL A 453 1.97 49.22 -20.43
CA VAL A 453 1.36 48.31 -19.44
C VAL A 453 0.91 49.14 -18.23
N SER A 454 -0.41 49.32 -18.11
CA SER A 454 -1.04 50.17 -17.08
C SER A 454 -0.77 49.68 -15.66
N GLU A 455 -0.81 50.58 -14.68
CA GLU A 455 -0.51 50.29 -13.26
C GLU A 455 -1.38 49.18 -12.64
N SER A 456 -2.62 49.05 -13.09
CA SER A 456 -3.58 48.01 -12.65
C SER A 456 -3.39 46.66 -13.34
N SER A 457 -2.44 46.55 -14.27
CA SER A 457 -2.28 45.39 -15.15
C SER A 457 -1.00 44.59 -14.85
N ALA A 458 -0.86 43.44 -15.50
CA ALA A 458 0.33 42.61 -15.49
C ALA A 458 0.65 42.10 -16.90
N LEU A 459 1.93 41.99 -17.21
CA LEU A 459 2.42 41.28 -18.39
C LEU A 459 3.31 40.12 -17.93
N LEU A 460 2.93 38.89 -18.27
CA LEU A 460 3.68 37.67 -17.95
C LEU A 460 4.20 37.06 -19.24
N ILE A 461 5.47 36.65 -19.29
CA ILE A 461 6.10 36.09 -20.49
C ILE A 461 6.61 34.68 -20.21
N GLU A 462 6.17 33.71 -21.02
CA GLU A 462 6.62 32.32 -20.97
C GLU A 462 8.09 32.15 -21.39
N PRO A 463 8.77 31.07 -20.94
CA PRO A 463 10.11 30.74 -21.43
C PRO A 463 10.15 30.51 -22.94
N GLY A 464 11.26 30.91 -23.56
CA GLY A 464 11.52 30.73 -25.00
C GLY A 464 10.85 31.76 -25.92
N VAL A 465 10.05 32.68 -25.37
CA VAL A 465 9.41 33.72 -26.18
C VAL A 465 10.46 34.64 -26.82
N GLU A 466 10.34 34.83 -28.12
CA GLU A 466 11.05 35.84 -28.89
C GLU A 466 10.22 37.12 -29.09
N ILE A 467 10.84 38.28 -28.90
CA ILE A 467 10.27 39.62 -29.11
C ILE A 467 11.14 40.40 -30.11
N ILE A 468 10.52 40.86 -31.18
CA ILE A 468 11.12 41.61 -32.27
C ILE A 468 10.70 43.07 -32.16
N VAL A 469 11.67 43.97 -31.93
CA VAL A 469 11.44 45.37 -31.60
C VAL A 469 11.77 46.30 -32.79
N SER A 470 10.81 47.12 -33.21
CA SER A 470 11.03 48.19 -34.19
C SER A 470 11.87 49.32 -33.59
N LYS A 471 12.59 50.07 -34.44
CA LYS A 471 13.59 51.08 -34.01
C LYS A 471 13.15 52.02 -32.88
N ASN A 472 11.93 52.55 -32.94
CA ASN A 472 11.41 53.53 -31.96
C ASN A 472 10.33 52.95 -31.02
N ALA A 473 10.13 51.63 -31.05
CA ALA A 473 9.18 50.95 -30.19
C ALA A 473 9.86 50.54 -28.88
N HIS A 474 9.12 50.55 -27.77
CA HIS A 474 9.59 50.16 -26.45
C HIS A 474 8.40 49.84 -25.53
N LEU A 475 8.64 49.10 -24.45
CA LEU A 475 7.66 48.85 -23.41
C LEU A 475 7.70 49.94 -22.35
N GLN A 476 6.54 50.41 -21.91
CA GLN A 476 6.40 51.32 -20.77
C GLN A 476 5.65 50.59 -19.66
N ILE A 477 6.36 50.20 -18.61
CA ILE A 477 5.84 49.33 -17.55
C ILE A 477 5.51 50.17 -16.31
N PHE A 478 4.21 50.37 -16.06
CA PHE A 478 3.69 50.91 -14.79
C PHE A 478 3.07 49.81 -13.92
N GLY A 479 2.53 48.75 -14.54
CA GLY A 479 1.99 47.57 -13.85
C GLY A 479 3.03 46.53 -13.48
N GLN A 480 2.58 45.30 -13.22
CA GLN A 480 3.49 44.17 -12.95
C GLN A 480 4.12 43.65 -14.25
N PHE A 481 5.34 43.13 -14.16
CA PHE A 481 6.03 42.56 -15.32
C PHE A 481 6.88 41.35 -14.92
N TYR A 482 6.56 40.18 -15.47
CA TYR A 482 7.23 38.93 -15.17
C TYR A 482 7.78 38.27 -16.43
N VAL A 483 9.03 37.87 -16.40
CA VAL A 483 9.69 37.12 -17.48
C VAL A 483 10.21 35.81 -16.90
N TYR A 484 9.67 34.69 -17.39
CA TYR A 484 9.97 33.35 -16.88
C TYR A 484 10.88 32.55 -17.83
N GLY A 485 11.98 33.15 -18.31
CA GLY A 485 12.96 32.39 -19.09
C GLY A 485 13.63 31.29 -18.27
N ASP A 486 14.19 30.30 -18.96
CA ASP A 486 15.06 29.27 -18.36
C ASP A 486 16.36 29.11 -19.18
N VAL A 487 17.34 28.37 -18.65
CA VAL A 487 18.67 28.16 -19.28
C VAL A 487 18.55 27.62 -20.71
N SER A 488 17.58 26.73 -20.96
CA SER A 488 17.36 26.12 -22.28
C SER A 488 16.47 26.95 -23.19
N ARG A 489 15.59 27.77 -22.61
CA ARG A 489 14.58 28.59 -23.27
C ARG A 489 14.59 30.01 -22.70
N PRO A 490 15.63 30.81 -22.97
CA PRO A 490 15.65 32.21 -22.55
C PRO A 490 14.58 32.99 -23.32
N VAL A 491 14.11 34.10 -22.73
CA VAL A 491 13.26 35.06 -23.46
C VAL A 491 14.19 36.00 -24.22
N VAL A 492 14.03 36.08 -25.54
CA VAL A 492 14.98 36.78 -26.41
C VAL A 492 14.35 38.03 -26.99
N VAL A 493 15.04 39.16 -26.85
CA VAL A 493 14.66 40.46 -27.43
C VAL A 493 15.71 40.89 -28.44
N LYS A 494 15.27 41.14 -29.68
CA LYS A 494 16.14 41.59 -30.77
C LYS A 494 15.49 42.68 -31.62
N GLY A 495 16.31 43.47 -32.30
CA GLY A 495 15.83 44.48 -33.25
C GLY A 495 15.26 43.86 -34.52
N ALA A 496 14.21 44.48 -35.07
CA ALA A 496 13.67 44.16 -36.38
C ALA A 496 14.64 44.46 -37.53
N GLN A 497 15.61 45.35 -37.29
CA GLN A 497 16.65 45.75 -38.24
C GLN A 497 18.04 45.53 -37.62
N THR A 498 19.05 45.32 -38.46
CA THR A 498 20.44 45.14 -38.04
C THR A 498 21.04 46.37 -37.36
N SER A 499 20.45 47.55 -37.57
CA SER A 499 20.83 48.79 -36.89
C SER A 499 20.41 48.84 -35.42
N GLY A 500 19.70 47.84 -34.91
CA GLY A 500 19.20 47.83 -33.54
C GLY A 500 17.94 48.66 -33.34
N PHE A 501 17.62 48.93 -32.07
CA PHE A 501 16.45 49.69 -31.61
C PHE A 501 16.83 50.59 -30.43
N VAL A 502 16.05 51.63 -30.15
CA VAL A 502 16.41 52.64 -29.14
C VAL A 502 16.36 52.05 -27.73
N GLN A 503 15.25 51.39 -27.37
CA GLN A 503 15.04 50.89 -26.01
C GLN A 503 14.14 49.65 -25.98
N PHE A 504 14.42 48.69 -25.10
CA PHE A 504 13.48 47.57 -24.92
C PHE A 504 12.36 47.96 -23.96
N ALA A 505 12.69 48.32 -22.71
CA ALA A 505 11.69 48.66 -21.72
C ALA A 505 12.10 49.82 -20.79
N SER A 506 11.09 50.61 -20.41
CA SER A 506 11.12 51.62 -19.35
C SER A 506 10.30 51.13 -18.17
N LEU A 507 10.94 50.92 -17.03
CA LEU A 507 10.33 50.43 -15.80
C LEU A 507 10.06 51.59 -14.85
N GLN A 508 8.78 51.94 -14.71
CA GLN A 508 8.25 53.00 -13.85
C GLN A 508 7.17 52.44 -12.93
N SER A 509 7.37 51.22 -12.44
CA SER A 509 6.39 50.51 -11.63
C SER A 509 6.81 50.43 -10.17
N ASN A 510 5.90 50.73 -9.25
CA ASN A 510 6.04 50.38 -7.83
C ASN A 510 5.43 49.00 -7.51
N LYS A 511 5.01 48.24 -8.53
CA LYS A 511 4.55 46.85 -8.42
C LYS A 511 5.73 45.89 -8.66
N THR A 512 5.48 44.60 -8.53
CA THR A 512 6.48 43.55 -8.74
C THR A 512 6.95 43.52 -10.20
N VAL A 513 8.27 43.56 -10.37
CA VAL A 513 8.94 43.30 -11.64
C VAL A 513 10.02 42.26 -11.43
N GLU A 514 9.89 41.11 -12.07
CA GLU A 514 10.83 39.99 -11.98
C GLU A 514 11.24 39.54 -13.37
N LEU A 515 12.53 39.68 -13.67
CA LEU A 515 13.09 39.33 -14.97
C LEU A 515 14.08 38.18 -14.78
N LYS A 516 13.73 37.00 -15.29
CA LYS A 516 14.59 35.82 -15.24
C LYS A 516 14.95 35.35 -16.64
N HIS A 517 16.23 35.11 -16.93
CA HIS A 517 16.73 34.63 -18.23
C HIS A 517 16.21 35.46 -19.43
N LEU A 518 16.18 36.78 -19.27
CA LEU A 518 15.91 37.73 -20.33
C LEU A 518 17.21 38.06 -21.07
N HIS A 519 17.22 37.87 -22.39
CA HIS A 519 18.35 38.15 -23.25
C HIS A 519 18.01 39.33 -24.18
N VAL A 520 18.66 40.48 -23.98
CA VAL A 520 18.46 41.67 -24.82
C VAL A 520 19.72 42.00 -25.61
N LYS A 521 19.58 42.06 -26.93
CA LYS A 521 20.69 42.34 -27.86
C LYS A 521 20.37 43.48 -28.82
N GLY A 522 21.33 44.40 -28.97
CA GLY A 522 21.29 45.44 -30.01
C GLY A 522 20.34 46.60 -29.71
N ALA A 523 20.04 46.87 -28.44
CA ALA A 523 19.38 48.12 -28.05
C ALA A 523 20.41 49.26 -27.97
N ASP A 524 19.98 50.52 -28.08
CA ASP A 524 20.82 51.64 -27.64
C ASP A 524 20.92 51.65 -26.10
N VAL A 525 19.78 51.49 -25.42
CA VAL A 525 19.67 51.21 -23.97
C VAL A 525 18.73 50.02 -23.76
N ALA A 526 19.15 48.92 -23.11
CA ALA A 526 18.24 47.78 -22.94
C ALA A 526 17.09 48.11 -21.98
N LEU A 527 17.40 48.48 -20.73
CA LEU A 527 16.41 48.81 -19.72
C LEU A 527 16.67 50.19 -19.10
N THR A 528 15.64 51.01 -19.00
CA THR A 528 15.64 52.20 -18.16
C THR A 528 14.76 51.92 -16.94
N ILE A 529 15.24 52.20 -15.74
CA ILE A 529 14.56 51.87 -14.48
C ILE A 529 14.52 53.12 -13.62
N GLN A 530 13.33 53.65 -13.33
CA GLN A 530 13.17 54.95 -12.68
C GLN A 530 12.46 54.87 -11.33
N ALA A 531 11.78 53.75 -11.05
CA ALA A 531 11.06 53.50 -9.80
C ALA A 531 10.98 52.00 -9.50
N GLY A 532 10.52 51.67 -8.29
CA GLY A 532 10.21 50.29 -7.89
C GLY A 532 11.38 49.48 -7.37
N LYS A 533 11.14 48.18 -7.26
CA LYS A 533 12.12 47.19 -6.81
C LYS A 533 12.30 46.01 -7.78
N PRO A 534 12.74 46.24 -9.04
CA PRO A 534 12.92 45.14 -9.97
C PRO A 534 13.99 44.15 -9.50
N HIS A 535 13.67 42.86 -9.64
CA HIS A 535 14.64 41.78 -9.48
C HIS A 535 15.01 41.24 -10.86
N ILE A 536 16.30 41.29 -11.19
CA ILE A 536 16.83 40.87 -12.49
C ILE A 536 17.84 39.75 -12.24
N SER A 537 17.49 38.52 -12.59
CA SER A 537 18.32 37.34 -12.33
C SER A 537 18.63 36.55 -13.58
N GLN A 538 19.88 36.14 -13.73
CA GLN A 538 20.31 35.25 -14.82
C GLN A 538 20.05 35.82 -16.23
N CYS A 539 20.06 37.14 -16.39
CA CYS A 539 19.78 37.85 -17.63
C CYS A 539 21.07 38.17 -18.42
N GLU A 540 20.94 38.32 -19.73
CA GLU A 540 22.05 38.72 -20.60
C GLU A 540 21.73 40.01 -21.36
N PHE A 541 22.60 41.02 -21.20
CA PHE A 541 22.52 42.29 -21.92
C PHE A 541 23.80 42.46 -22.73
N VAL A 542 23.74 42.14 -24.02
CA VAL A 542 24.93 42.03 -24.87
C VAL A 542 24.86 42.95 -26.09
N GLY A 543 25.90 43.74 -26.28
CA GLY A 543 26.05 44.62 -27.45
C GLY A 543 24.99 45.73 -27.49
N ASN A 544 24.63 46.27 -26.33
CA ASN A 544 23.76 47.45 -26.25
C ASN A 544 24.60 48.71 -26.42
N ARG A 545 24.26 49.59 -27.38
CA ARG A 545 25.18 50.59 -27.92
C ARG A 545 25.71 51.57 -26.88
N PHE A 546 24.83 52.14 -26.05
CA PHE A 546 25.19 53.14 -25.05
C PHE A 546 25.32 52.51 -23.66
N SER A 547 24.25 51.89 -23.17
CA SER A 547 24.25 51.18 -21.88
C SER A 547 23.34 49.96 -21.90
N ALA A 548 23.62 48.98 -21.02
CA ALA A 548 22.67 47.90 -20.79
C ALA A 548 21.55 48.39 -19.89
N LEU A 549 21.91 48.99 -18.75
CA LEU A 549 20.96 49.46 -17.75
C LEU A 549 21.18 50.95 -17.48
N ASP A 550 20.11 51.72 -17.51
CA ASP A 550 20.06 53.11 -17.04
C ASP A 550 19.10 53.20 -15.84
N ILE A 551 19.65 53.36 -14.65
CA ILE A 551 18.93 53.29 -13.38
C ILE A 551 18.94 54.67 -12.74
N SER A 552 17.76 55.25 -12.51
CA SER A 552 17.61 56.60 -12.00
C SER A 552 16.41 56.74 -11.07
N GLY A 553 16.07 57.98 -10.69
CA GLY A 553 14.91 58.25 -9.86
C GLY A 553 15.05 57.66 -8.45
N THR A 554 14.05 56.89 -8.03
CA THR A 554 13.98 56.25 -6.69
C THR A 554 14.03 54.72 -6.76
N ALA A 555 14.49 54.16 -7.89
CA ALA A 555 14.57 52.72 -8.08
C ALA A 555 15.51 52.05 -7.05
N ASN A 556 15.13 50.87 -6.56
CA ASN A 556 15.98 50.01 -5.73
C ASN A 556 16.11 48.64 -6.40
N VAL A 557 17.16 48.48 -7.20
CA VAL A 557 17.31 47.36 -8.15
C VAL A 557 18.26 46.30 -7.61
N TRP A 558 17.85 45.04 -7.70
CA TRP A 558 18.73 43.90 -7.44
C TRP A 558 19.00 43.15 -8.74
N VAL A 559 20.28 43.02 -9.09
CA VAL A 559 20.74 42.28 -10.26
C VAL A 559 21.66 41.17 -9.81
N GLU A 560 21.37 39.94 -10.21
CA GLU A 560 22.21 38.79 -9.85
C GLU A 560 22.44 37.82 -10.99
N GLN A 561 23.59 37.12 -10.94
CA GLN A 561 23.95 36.03 -11.86
C GLN A 561 23.82 36.40 -13.34
N SER A 562 23.92 37.69 -13.67
CA SER A 562 23.61 38.23 -14.98
C SER A 562 24.89 38.58 -15.74
N LYS A 563 24.76 38.91 -17.03
CA LYS A 563 25.87 39.29 -17.89
C LYS A 563 25.60 40.63 -18.57
N ILE A 564 26.53 41.56 -18.43
CA ILE A 564 26.48 42.90 -19.02
C ILE A 564 27.74 43.09 -19.85
N GLN A 565 27.60 43.09 -21.19
CA GLN A 565 28.75 43.08 -22.09
C GLN A 565 28.63 44.03 -23.29
N GLY A 566 29.71 44.75 -23.58
CA GLY A 566 29.92 45.40 -24.88
C GLY A 566 29.24 46.76 -25.06
N SER A 567 28.93 47.49 -23.99
CA SER A 567 28.38 48.85 -24.07
C SER A 567 29.46 49.91 -24.30
N ASN A 568 29.18 51.00 -25.05
CA ASN A 568 30.18 52.01 -25.45
C ASN A 568 30.10 53.36 -24.71
N THR A 569 29.15 53.55 -23.78
CA THR A 569 29.14 54.71 -22.85
C THR A 569 29.39 54.26 -21.41
N ALA A 570 28.62 53.27 -20.95
CA ALA A 570 28.90 52.53 -19.73
C ALA A 570 28.11 51.21 -19.77
N GLY A 571 28.58 50.17 -19.09
CA GLY A 571 27.76 48.96 -18.89
C GLY A 571 26.44 49.30 -18.19
N VAL A 572 26.54 50.04 -17.09
CA VAL A 572 25.42 50.51 -16.27
C VAL A 572 25.62 51.99 -15.93
N ILE A 573 24.54 52.76 -16.02
CA ILE A 573 24.47 54.14 -15.52
C ILE A 573 23.54 54.17 -14.31
N VAL A 574 23.97 54.77 -13.21
CA VAL A 574 23.17 54.95 -11.99
C VAL A 574 23.14 56.42 -11.62
N SER A 575 21.97 57.01 -11.36
CA SER A 575 21.85 58.44 -11.06
C SER A 575 20.72 58.78 -10.08
N GLY A 576 20.73 60.00 -9.54
CA GLY A 576 19.67 60.50 -8.67
C GLY A 576 19.67 59.85 -7.29
N HIS A 577 18.54 59.27 -6.89
CA HIS A 577 18.35 58.59 -5.60
C HIS A 577 18.24 57.06 -5.78
N ALA A 578 18.73 56.52 -6.90
CA ALA A 578 18.68 55.10 -7.19
C ALA A 578 19.63 54.31 -6.27
N GLN A 579 19.17 53.15 -5.82
CA GLN A 579 19.94 52.17 -5.06
C GLN A 579 20.07 50.92 -5.90
N VAL A 580 21.28 50.37 -6.02
CA VAL A 580 21.52 49.21 -6.87
C VAL A 580 22.47 48.25 -6.19
N THR A 581 22.11 46.97 -6.22
CA THR A 581 22.98 45.87 -5.80
C THR A 581 23.21 44.92 -6.97
N PHE A 582 24.47 44.59 -7.22
CA PHE A 582 24.91 43.57 -8.17
C PHE A 582 25.58 42.42 -7.43
N LYS A 583 25.20 41.17 -7.71
CA LYS A 583 25.87 39.97 -7.18
C LYS A 583 26.14 38.94 -8.26
N GLN A 584 27.31 38.32 -8.25
CA GLN A 584 27.69 37.26 -9.20
C GLN A 584 27.44 37.64 -10.68
N THR A 585 27.48 38.93 -10.99
CA THR A 585 27.22 39.49 -12.32
C THR A 585 28.53 39.70 -13.04
N SER A 586 28.58 39.35 -14.33
CA SER A 586 29.75 39.55 -15.17
C SER A 586 29.65 40.86 -15.93
N PHE A 587 30.61 41.76 -15.74
CA PHE A 587 30.81 42.97 -16.53
C PHE A 587 32.00 42.76 -17.46
N ALA A 588 31.74 42.75 -18.77
CA ALA A 588 32.78 42.47 -19.77
C ALA A 588 32.77 43.51 -20.90
N ASP A 589 33.95 43.94 -21.36
CA ASP A 589 34.13 44.74 -22.58
C ASP A 589 33.27 46.02 -22.67
N ASN A 590 32.85 46.58 -21.53
CA ASN A 590 32.12 47.84 -21.49
C ASN A 590 33.12 49.01 -21.46
N GLN A 591 32.84 50.06 -22.21
CA GLN A 591 33.72 51.20 -22.41
C GLN A 591 32.97 52.52 -22.23
N PRO A 592 33.65 53.59 -21.74
CA PRO A 592 34.85 53.50 -20.91
C PRO A 592 34.63 52.82 -19.55
N PHE A 593 33.38 52.77 -19.05
CA PHE A 593 33.09 52.27 -17.71
C PHE A 593 32.21 51.01 -17.70
N HIS A 594 32.46 50.10 -16.77
CA HIS A 594 31.51 49.04 -16.41
C HIS A 594 30.31 49.63 -15.69
N ILE A 595 30.56 50.49 -14.70
CA ILE A 595 29.53 51.22 -13.96
C ILE A 595 29.92 52.69 -13.89
N GLN A 596 28.98 53.56 -14.22
CA GLN A 596 29.05 55.00 -13.97
C GLN A 596 27.92 55.39 -13.02
N SER A 597 28.26 55.87 -11.82
CA SER A 597 27.31 56.28 -10.80
C SER A 597 27.46 57.77 -10.46
N SER A 598 26.35 58.48 -10.51
CA SER A 598 26.15 59.80 -9.90
C SER A 598 25.01 59.79 -8.88
N SER A 599 24.62 58.60 -8.41
CA SER A 599 23.63 58.47 -7.34
C SER A 599 24.20 59.01 -6.03
N ILE A 600 23.32 59.57 -5.20
CA ILE A 600 23.67 59.95 -3.83
C ILE A 600 23.96 58.75 -2.92
N TYR A 601 23.55 57.55 -3.34
CA TYR A 601 23.81 56.30 -2.63
C TYR A 601 24.92 55.50 -3.33
N PRO A 602 25.81 54.87 -2.56
CA PRO A 602 26.82 54.00 -3.14
C PRO A 602 26.18 52.77 -3.80
N VAL A 603 26.68 52.38 -4.96
CA VAL A 603 26.30 51.11 -5.62
C VAL A 603 27.02 49.96 -4.92
N ASP A 604 26.30 48.91 -4.52
CA ASP A 604 26.91 47.68 -4.01
C ASP A 604 27.18 46.72 -5.18
N ALA A 605 28.45 46.52 -5.51
CA ALA A 605 28.89 45.66 -6.60
C ALA A 605 29.95 44.64 -6.14
N LYS A 606 29.91 44.22 -4.87
CA LYS A 606 30.82 43.19 -4.34
C LYS A 606 30.48 41.80 -4.87
N GLY A 607 31.51 40.99 -5.12
CA GLY A 607 31.34 39.59 -5.54
C GLY A 607 30.87 39.45 -6.99
N ASN A 608 31.23 40.40 -7.84
CA ASN A 608 31.01 40.39 -9.29
C ASN A 608 32.30 40.06 -10.06
N PHE A 609 32.15 39.77 -11.35
CA PHE A 609 33.26 39.41 -12.24
C PHE A 609 33.50 40.53 -13.24
N TRP A 610 34.76 40.93 -13.45
CA TRP A 610 35.11 42.13 -14.20
C TRP A 610 36.16 41.84 -15.27
N SER A 611 35.90 42.25 -16.50
CA SER A 611 36.84 42.20 -17.61
C SER A 611 36.72 43.45 -18.50
N PRO A 612 37.67 44.39 -18.52
CA PRO A 612 38.86 44.47 -17.66
C PRO A 612 38.55 44.56 -16.15
N ALA A 613 39.55 44.44 -15.29
CA ALA A 613 39.35 44.52 -13.84
C ALA A 613 38.71 45.86 -13.41
N ALA A 614 37.87 45.84 -12.38
CA ALA A 614 37.30 47.06 -11.79
C ALA A 614 38.40 47.92 -11.16
N SER A 615 38.39 49.21 -11.49
CA SER A 615 39.37 50.21 -11.05
C SER A 615 38.79 51.61 -11.24
N GLN A 616 39.48 52.64 -10.77
CA GLN A 616 39.11 54.04 -11.05
C GLN A 616 39.07 54.39 -12.56
N ALA A 617 39.71 53.59 -13.41
CA ALA A 617 39.66 53.78 -14.87
C ALA A 617 38.44 53.13 -15.53
N THR A 618 37.86 52.11 -14.89
CA THR A 618 36.77 51.28 -15.44
C THR A 618 35.48 51.38 -14.64
N VAL A 619 35.48 52.09 -13.51
CA VAL A 619 34.32 52.39 -12.68
C VAL A 619 34.38 53.86 -12.27
N LEU A 620 33.29 54.59 -12.48
CA LEU A 620 33.17 56.00 -12.15
C LEU A 620 32.10 56.21 -11.08
N GLY A 621 32.43 56.95 -10.01
CA GLY A 621 31.52 57.28 -8.92
C GLY A 621 31.65 56.38 -7.68
N GLU A 622 30.75 56.56 -6.72
CA GLU A 622 30.70 55.80 -5.46
C GLU A 622 30.16 54.38 -5.71
N VAL A 623 31.07 53.42 -5.91
CA VAL A 623 30.75 52.01 -6.18
C VAL A 623 31.65 51.12 -5.33
N ASN A 624 31.05 50.18 -4.61
CA ASN A 624 31.77 49.19 -3.81
C ASN A 624 31.99 47.91 -4.63
N TYR A 625 33.16 47.72 -5.23
CA TYR A 625 33.47 46.58 -6.12
C TYR A 625 34.56 45.64 -5.61
#